data_AF-A0A9E3B6A1-F1
#
_entry.id   AF-A0A9E3B6A1-F1
#
_cell.length_a   1.000
_cell.length_b   1.000
_cell.length_c   1.000
_cell.angle_alpha   90.00
_cell.angle_beta   90.00
_cell.angle_gamma   90.00
#
_symmetry.space_group_name_H-M   'P 1'
#
loop_
_entity.id
_entity.type
_entity.pdbx_description
1 polymer ?
#
loop_
_entity_poly.entity_id
_entity_poly.type
_entity_poly.pdbx_seq_one_letter_code
_entity_poly.pdbx_strand_id
1 'polypeptide(L)'
;RDAKGRKQYRYHALWRKIRDDNKYDHIVAFGKALPTIRQRVSDDLALSGLPGEKVLATVVRLLDTTSVRIGNEEYARENGSFGLTTMRDEHVEIKGSTVRFQFRGKSGKEHSIDVKDRQLAKIMRRCLDLPGQELFQYIDEDGQQRTVTSDDVNAYLHEVTGQDFTAKDFRTWAGTVTATCALLDLGAYETKTQAKKNVVHAIESAAQHLGNTPAICRKSYVHPEVIDSYLDGSLLHALKKQDEGAILDALEGLRPEEISVLAFLEP
;
A
#
# COMPACT_ATOMS: atom_id res chain seq x y z
N ARG A 1 -6.08 -28.16 6.06
CA ARG A 1 -5.93 -27.19 7.17
C ARG A 1 -4.45 -27.09 7.50
N ASP A 2 -3.96 -26.01 8.11
CA ASP A 2 -2.56 -25.93 8.55
C ASP A 2 -2.37 -26.47 9.97
N ALA A 3 -1.13 -26.45 10.48
CA ALA A 3 -0.78 -26.88 11.84
C ALA A 3 -1.47 -26.08 12.95
N LYS A 4 -2.09 -24.93 12.62
CA LYS A 4 -2.91 -24.12 13.54
C LYS A 4 -4.41 -24.35 13.34
N GLY A 5 -4.81 -25.38 12.58
CA GLY A 5 -6.22 -25.71 12.35
C GLY A 5 -6.95 -24.82 11.34
N ARG A 6 -6.28 -23.84 10.75
CA ARG A 6 -6.91 -22.87 9.83
C ARG A 6 -7.22 -23.51 8.48
N LYS A 7 -8.35 -23.13 7.88
CA LYS A 7 -8.76 -23.65 6.57
C LYS A 7 -7.79 -23.12 5.51
N GLN A 8 -7.12 -24.03 4.81
CA GLN A 8 -6.20 -23.71 3.73
C GLN A 8 -6.90 -23.99 2.41
N TYR A 9 -7.03 -22.96 1.57
CA TYR A 9 -7.65 -23.06 0.25
C TYR A 9 -6.57 -23.36 -0.79
N ARG A 10 -6.76 -24.42 -1.59
CA ARG A 10 -5.93 -24.72 -2.75
C ARG A 10 -6.72 -24.39 -4.01
N TYR A 11 -6.35 -23.30 -4.67
CA TYR A 11 -6.93 -22.95 -5.96
C TYR A 11 -6.32 -23.81 -7.07
N HIS A 12 -7.19 -24.24 -8.00
CA HIS A 12 -6.81 -24.94 -9.23
C HIS A 12 -5.76 -24.13 -10.02
N ALA A 13 -4.84 -24.81 -10.72
CA ALA A 13 -3.73 -24.14 -11.38
C ALA A 13 -4.19 -23.09 -12.43
N LEU A 14 -5.22 -23.41 -13.20
CA LEU A 14 -5.83 -22.46 -14.16
C LEU A 14 -6.46 -21.24 -13.47
N TRP A 15 -7.13 -21.42 -12.33
CA TRP A 15 -7.67 -20.29 -11.55
C TRP A 15 -6.57 -19.38 -10.99
N ARG A 16 -5.40 -19.95 -10.68
CA ARG A 16 -4.23 -19.17 -10.30
C ARG A 16 -3.69 -18.36 -11.47
N LYS A 17 -3.57 -18.97 -12.65
CA LYS A 17 -3.11 -18.29 -13.87
C LYS A 17 -4.05 -17.15 -14.28
N ILE A 18 -5.36 -17.40 -14.35
CA ILE A 18 -6.37 -16.38 -14.67
C ILE A 18 -6.36 -15.25 -13.64
N ARG A 19 -6.17 -15.57 -12.35
CA ARG A 19 -6.06 -14.55 -11.29
C ARG A 19 -4.77 -13.76 -11.39
N ASP A 20 -3.66 -14.41 -11.74
CA ASP A 20 -2.36 -13.75 -11.92
C ASP A 20 -2.40 -12.84 -13.15
N ASP A 21 -3.05 -13.25 -14.26
CA ASP A 21 -3.24 -12.44 -15.47
C ASP A 21 -4.16 -11.24 -15.20
N ASN A 22 -5.34 -11.45 -14.58
CA ASN A 22 -6.26 -10.34 -14.21
C ASN A 22 -5.68 -9.39 -13.14
N LYS A 23 -4.71 -9.85 -12.35
CA LYS A 23 -4.08 -9.04 -11.31
C LYS A 23 -3.24 -7.91 -11.91
N TYR A 24 -2.75 -8.05 -13.14
CA TYR A 24 -1.90 -7.04 -13.77
C TYR A 24 -2.73 -5.84 -14.24
N ASP A 25 -3.81 -6.10 -14.98
CA ASP A 25 -4.80 -5.07 -15.35
C ASP A 25 -5.40 -4.39 -14.11
N HIS A 26 -5.63 -5.15 -13.03
CA HIS A 26 -6.11 -4.62 -11.75
C HIS A 26 -5.16 -3.59 -11.13
N ILE A 27 -3.85 -3.79 -11.26
CA ILE A 27 -2.86 -2.86 -10.69
C ILE A 27 -2.71 -1.60 -11.53
N VAL A 28 -2.86 -1.70 -12.86
CA VAL A 28 -2.96 -0.51 -13.73
C VAL A 28 -4.23 0.29 -13.40
N ALA A 29 -5.37 -0.39 -13.27
CA ALA A 29 -6.62 0.25 -12.86
C ALA A 29 -6.52 0.91 -11.48
N PHE A 30 -5.84 0.27 -10.52
CA PHE A 30 -5.59 0.84 -9.21
C PHE A 30 -4.73 2.11 -9.30
N GLY A 31 -3.66 2.11 -10.10
CA GLY A 31 -2.84 3.29 -10.36
C GLY A 31 -3.65 4.47 -10.89
N LYS A 32 -4.59 4.23 -11.81
CA LYS A 32 -5.52 5.25 -12.34
C LYS A 32 -6.53 5.76 -11.31
N ALA A 33 -6.92 4.93 -10.35
CA ALA A 33 -7.90 5.29 -9.33
C ALA A 33 -7.29 6.10 -8.17
N LEU A 34 -5.96 6.10 -8.00
CA LEU A 34 -5.27 6.79 -6.90
C LEU A 34 -5.58 8.29 -6.82
N PRO A 35 -5.63 9.08 -7.91
CA PRO A 35 -6.08 10.48 -7.85
C PRO A 35 -7.44 10.64 -7.18
N THR A 36 -8.44 9.86 -7.61
CA THR A 36 -9.80 9.88 -7.04
C THR A 36 -9.78 9.48 -5.56
N ILE A 37 -9.05 8.42 -5.21
CA ILE A 37 -8.90 7.99 -3.81
C ILE A 37 -8.27 9.10 -2.97
N ARG A 38 -7.17 9.70 -3.43
CA ARG A 38 -6.44 10.74 -2.70
C ARG A 38 -7.26 12.02 -2.56
N GLN A 39 -8.05 12.38 -3.56
CA GLN A 39 -8.97 13.51 -3.50
C GLN A 39 -10.04 13.29 -2.43
N ARG A 40 -10.75 12.15 -2.47
CA ARG A 40 -11.77 11.82 -1.46
C ARG A 40 -11.18 11.72 -0.05
N VAL A 41 -9.99 11.14 0.10
CA VAL A 41 -9.26 11.12 1.38
C VAL A 41 -8.98 12.55 1.86
N SER A 42 -8.54 13.46 0.98
CA SER A 42 -8.31 14.86 1.35
C SER A 42 -9.57 15.53 1.87
N ASP A 43 -10.70 15.32 1.18
CA ASP A 43 -11.99 15.89 1.54
C ASP A 43 -12.49 15.36 2.90
N ASP A 44 -12.41 14.04 3.11
CA ASP A 44 -12.83 13.40 4.36
C ASP A 44 -11.93 13.78 5.55
N LEU A 45 -10.63 13.96 5.32
CA LEU A 45 -9.70 14.47 6.33
C LEU A 45 -10.00 15.92 6.74
N ALA A 46 -10.68 16.69 5.88
CA ALA A 46 -11.07 18.08 6.12
C ALA A 46 -12.39 18.26 6.89
N LEU A 47 -13.18 17.20 7.08
CA LEU A 47 -14.47 17.24 7.80
C LEU A 47 -14.36 17.89 9.19
N SER A 48 -15.43 18.41 9.77
CA SER A 48 -15.42 18.81 11.19
C SER A 48 -15.51 17.58 12.10
N GLY A 49 -15.01 17.67 13.33
CA GLY A 49 -15.13 16.54 14.27
C GLY A 49 -14.29 15.33 13.87
N LEU A 50 -14.61 14.17 14.45
CA LEU A 50 -13.94 12.88 14.20
C LEU A 50 -14.97 11.82 13.73
N PRO A 51 -15.67 12.07 12.61
CA PRO A 51 -16.61 11.09 12.07
C PRO A 51 -15.86 9.88 11.50
N GLY A 52 -16.57 8.79 11.24
CA GLY A 52 -15.99 7.53 10.77
C GLY A 52 -15.19 7.67 9.47
N GLU A 53 -15.71 8.44 8.52
CA GLU A 53 -15.09 8.74 7.23
C GLU A 53 -13.71 9.37 7.40
N LYS A 54 -13.56 10.28 8.37
CA LYS A 54 -12.26 10.89 8.67
C LYS A 54 -11.26 9.88 9.22
N VAL A 55 -11.69 8.98 10.09
CA VAL A 55 -10.81 7.95 10.65
C VAL A 55 -10.43 6.93 9.58
N LEU A 56 -11.37 6.55 8.71
CA LEU A 56 -11.11 5.71 7.54
C LEU A 56 -10.12 6.37 6.57
N ALA A 57 -10.34 7.64 6.21
CA ALA A 57 -9.42 8.41 5.38
C ALA A 57 -8.02 8.54 6.00
N THR A 58 -7.93 8.63 7.33
CA THR A 58 -6.66 8.60 8.07
C THR A 58 -5.94 7.26 7.86
N VAL A 59 -6.64 6.14 7.96
CA VAL A 59 -6.07 4.81 7.72
C VAL A 59 -5.64 4.65 6.26
N VAL A 60 -6.45 5.10 5.30
CA VAL A 60 -6.11 5.04 3.86
C VAL A 60 -4.89 5.91 3.53
N ARG A 61 -4.80 7.12 4.10
CA ARG A 61 -3.61 7.97 3.96
C ARG A 61 -2.36 7.30 4.52
N LEU A 62 -2.48 6.58 5.64
CA LEU A 62 -1.36 5.79 6.19
C LEU A 62 -1.00 4.60 5.31
N LEU A 63 -1.97 3.89 4.71
CA LEU A 63 -1.70 2.83 3.74
C LEU A 63 -0.87 3.35 2.55
N ASP A 64 -1.32 4.46 1.95
CA ASP A 64 -0.69 5.07 0.77
C ASP A 64 0.74 5.55 1.06
N THR A 65 0.97 6.12 2.24
CA THR A 65 2.27 6.72 2.59
C THR A 65 3.27 5.74 3.20
N THR A 66 2.81 4.71 3.89
CA THR A 66 3.70 3.80 4.66
C THR A 66 3.79 2.40 4.11
N SER A 67 2.86 2.00 3.23
CA SER A 67 2.70 0.62 2.78
C SER A 67 2.54 -0.40 3.91
N VAL A 68 2.18 0.00 5.15
CA VAL A 68 1.95 -0.94 6.26
C VAL A 68 0.80 -1.87 5.91
N ARG A 69 0.83 -3.11 6.44
CA ARG A 69 -0.29 -4.04 6.23
C ARG A 69 -1.51 -3.54 6.98
N ILE A 70 -2.68 -3.68 6.35
CA ILE A 70 -3.96 -3.30 6.96
C ILE A 70 -4.15 -3.92 8.35
N GLY A 71 -3.80 -5.20 8.53
CA GLY A 71 -4.06 -5.91 9.78
C GLY A 71 -5.45 -6.55 9.77
N ASN A 72 -5.64 -7.54 10.62
CA ASN A 72 -6.93 -8.19 10.85
C ASN A 72 -6.95 -8.69 12.29
N GLU A 73 -8.07 -8.49 12.96
CA GLU A 73 -8.18 -8.70 14.40
C GLU A 73 -7.94 -10.16 14.83
N GLU A 74 -8.40 -11.13 14.05
CA GLU A 74 -8.17 -12.56 14.29
C GLU A 74 -6.67 -12.86 14.30
N TYR A 75 -5.93 -12.34 13.31
CA TYR A 75 -4.48 -12.51 13.24
C TYR A 75 -3.73 -11.83 14.36
N ALA A 76 -4.18 -10.65 14.78
CA ALA A 76 -3.57 -9.88 15.86
C ALA A 76 -3.69 -10.63 17.20
N ARG A 77 -4.89 -11.11 17.54
CA ARG A 77 -5.14 -11.87 18.77
C ARG A 77 -4.35 -13.18 18.82
N GLU A 78 -4.30 -13.93 17.72
CA GLU A 78 -3.61 -15.23 17.68
C GLU A 78 -2.09 -15.15 17.70
N ASN A 79 -1.50 -14.09 17.13
CA ASN A 79 -0.06 -14.06 16.84
C ASN A 79 0.67 -12.90 17.51
N GLY A 80 -0.03 -11.99 18.21
CA GLY A 80 0.56 -10.76 18.75
C GLY A 80 1.24 -9.95 17.64
N SER A 81 0.61 -9.89 16.47
CA SER A 81 1.14 -9.26 15.26
C SER A 81 0.15 -8.25 14.72
N PHE A 82 0.55 -6.99 14.63
CA PHE A 82 -0.36 -5.89 14.33
C PHE A 82 -0.19 -5.37 12.90
N GLY A 83 -1.28 -4.84 12.35
CA GLY A 83 -1.30 -3.94 11.18
C GLY A 83 -2.10 -2.68 11.53
N LEU A 84 -2.28 -1.76 10.58
CA LEU A 84 -2.90 -0.45 10.83
C LEU A 84 -4.21 -0.53 11.63
N THR A 85 -5.21 -1.31 11.19
CA THR A 85 -6.53 -1.39 11.83
C THR A 85 -6.57 -2.20 13.13
N THR A 86 -5.44 -2.77 13.54
CA THR A 86 -5.29 -3.47 14.82
C THR A 86 -4.23 -2.80 15.68
N MET A 87 -3.75 -1.61 15.30
CA MET A 87 -2.82 -0.86 16.14
C MET A 87 -3.53 -0.41 17.40
N ARG A 88 -2.72 -0.23 18.43
CA ARG A 88 -3.15 0.17 19.76
C ARG A 88 -2.46 1.45 20.13
N ASP A 89 -2.98 2.14 21.13
CA ASP A 89 -2.43 3.42 21.57
C ASP A 89 -0.95 3.32 21.96
N GLU A 90 -0.56 2.20 22.59
CA GLU A 90 0.83 1.92 22.96
C GLU A 90 1.80 1.81 21.78
N HIS A 91 1.29 1.55 20.57
CA HIS A 91 2.09 1.44 19.36
C HIS A 91 2.42 2.79 18.72
N VAL A 92 1.91 3.90 19.26
CA VAL A 92 2.06 5.23 18.68
C VAL A 92 2.62 6.24 19.66
N GLU A 93 3.62 6.99 19.20
CA GLU A 93 4.12 8.19 19.86
C GLU A 93 3.97 9.39 18.92
N ILE A 94 3.35 10.47 19.40
CA ILE A 94 3.14 11.70 18.60
C ILE A 94 3.95 12.85 19.19
N LYS A 95 4.91 13.36 18.42
CA LYS A 95 5.75 14.52 18.75
C LYS A 95 5.59 15.62 17.71
N GLY A 96 4.89 16.71 18.07
CA GLY A 96 4.65 17.83 17.15
C GLY A 96 3.87 17.44 15.89
N SER A 97 4.51 17.44 14.72
CA SER A 97 3.90 16.97 13.47
C SER A 97 4.32 15.55 13.09
N THR A 98 5.10 14.88 13.92
CA THR A 98 5.64 13.55 13.63
C THR A 98 4.88 12.50 14.44
N VAL A 99 4.39 11.48 13.76
CA VAL A 99 3.79 10.28 14.33
C VAL A 99 4.79 9.15 14.14
N ARG A 100 5.19 8.51 15.23
CA ARG A 100 6.05 7.33 15.23
C ARG A 100 5.22 6.11 15.58
N PHE A 101 5.25 5.12 14.69
CA PHE A 101 4.65 3.81 14.91
C PHE A 101 5.74 2.82 15.32
N GLN A 102 5.54 2.11 16.42
CA GLN A 102 6.40 1.01 16.88
C GLN A 102 5.54 -0.20 17.24
N PHE A 103 5.69 -1.28 16.49
CA PHE A 103 4.85 -2.46 16.67
C PHE A 103 5.48 -3.72 16.07
N ARG A 104 5.10 -4.86 16.65
CA ARG A 104 5.42 -6.17 16.10
C ARG A 104 4.44 -6.54 15.01
N GLY A 105 4.89 -6.63 13.77
CA GLY A 105 4.08 -6.98 12.60
C GLY A 105 4.09 -8.47 12.25
N LYS A 106 3.56 -8.77 11.06
CA LYS A 106 3.48 -10.14 10.51
C LYS A 106 4.84 -10.86 10.57
N SER A 107 4.81 -12.13 10.97
CA SER A 107 6.00 -12.97 11.20
C SER A 107 6.91 -12.48 12.33
N GLY A 108 6.39 -11.63 13.22
CA GLY A 108 7.10 -11.14 14.39
C GLY A 108 8.18 -10.10 14.07
N LYS A 109 8.13 -9.47 12.89
CA LYS A 109 9.07 -8.41 12.52
C LYS A 109 8.74 -7.12 13.26
N GLU A 110 9.73 -6.52 13.90
CA GLU A 110 9.59 -5.19 14.50
C GLU A 110 9.56 -4.12 13.41
N HIS A 111 8.58 -3.22 13.50
CA HIS A 111 8.43 -2.07 12.63
C HIS A 111 8.62 -0.79 13.42
N SER A 112 9.41 0.14 12.89
CA SER A 112 9.54 1.52 13.39
C SER A 112 9.38 2.45 12.20
N ILE A 113 8.29 3.23 12.16
CA ILE A 113 7.93 4.05 11.00
C ILE A 113 7.59 5.45 11.49
N ASP A 114 8.26 6.45 10.94
CA ASP A 114 8.00 7.86 11.23
C ASP A 114 7.22 8.49 10.06
N VAL A 115 6.07 9.08 10.36
CA VAL A 115 5.23 9.83 9.42
C VAL A 115 5.19 11.29 9.86
N LYS A 116 5.70 12.20 9.02
CA LYS A 116 5.67 13.64 9.27
C LYS A 116 4.48 14.26 8.55
N ASP A 117 3.35 14.36 9.24
CA ASP A 117 2.12 14.95 8.73
C ASP A 117 1.36 15.63 9.88
N ARG A 118 1.22 16.96 9.78
CA ARG A 118 0.60 17.77 10.83
C ARG A 118 -0.89 17.49 10.99
N GLN A 119 -1.58 17.15 9.90
CA GLN A 119 -3.01 16.86 9.93
C GLN A 119 -3.25 15.48 10.53
N LEU A 120 -2.51 14.45 10.10
CA LEU A 120 -2.58 13.11 10.69
C LEU A 120 -2.23 13.16 12.19
N ALA A 121 -1.16 13.85 12.57
CA ALA A 121 -0.80 13.99 13.99
C ALA A 121 -1.92 14.63 14.83
N LYS A 122 -2.69 15.57 14.27
CA LYS A 122 -3.84 16.18 14.97
C LYS A 122 -5.02 15.20 15.08
N ILE A 123 -5.33 14.48 14.00
CA ILE A 123 -6.44 13.53 13.98
C ILE A 123 -6.15 12.37 14.93
N MET A 124 -4.95 11.79 14.86
CA MET A 124 -4.56 10.66 15.69
C MET A 124 -4.52 10.99 17.18
N ARG A 125 -4.15 12.21 17.60
CA ARG A 125 -4.31 12.62 19.00
C ARG A 125 -5.74 12.50 19.47
N ARG A 126 -6.69 12.91 18.64
CA ARG A 126 -8.11 12.82 18.98
C ARG A 126 -8.61 11.38 19.03
N CYS A 127 -7.99 10.48 18.25
CA CYS A 127 -8.25 9.06 18.39
C CYS A 127 -7.70 8.49 19.70
N LEU A 128 -6.50 8.93 20.13
CA LEU A 128 -5.90 8.56 21.42
C LEU A 128 -6.68 9.10 22.64
N ASP A 129 -7.43 10.20 22.46
CA ASP A 129 -8.28 10.76 23.51
C ASP A 129 -9.57 9.93 23.74
N LEU A 130 -9.91 9.02 22.81
CA LEU A 130 -11.06 8.12 22.96
C LEU A 130 -10.73 6.97 23.91
N PRO A 131 -11.66 6.56 24.79
CA PRO A 131 -11.41 5.46 25.71
C PRO A 131 -11.22 4.15 24.94
N GLY A 132 -10.33 3.26 25.37
CA GLY A 132 -10.14 1.97 24.71
C GLY A 132 -8.66 1.60 24.60
N GLN A 133 -8.37 0.59 23.80
CA GLN A 133 -6.99 0.22 23.44
C GLN A 133 -6.70 0.40 21.96
N GLU A 134 -7.72 0.37 21.11
CA GLU A 134 -7.57 0.37 19.66
C GLU A 134 -7.40 1.80 19.14
N LEU A 135 -6.36 2.02 18.33
CA LEU A 135 -5.94 3.35 17.92
C LEU A 135 -6.92 4.02 16.94
N PHE A 136 -7.51 3.26 16.02
CA PHE A 136 -8.40 3.81 15.00
C PHE A 136 -9.85 3.53 15.36
N GLN A 137 -10.44 4.50 16.05
CA GLN A 137 -11.81 4.44 16.55
C GLN A 137 -12.50 5.79 16.43
N TYR A 138 -13.84 5.77 16.40
CA TYR A 138 -14.68 6.95 16.34
C TYR A 138 -15.98 6.73 17.13
N ILE A 139 -16.71 7.81 17.38
CA ILE A 139 -18.08 7.77 17.91
C ILE A 139 -19.03 8.00 16.74
N ASP A 140 -19.94 7.06 16.51
CA ASP A 140 -20.96 7.16 15.46
C ASP A 140 -22.09 8.12 15.84
N GLU A 141 -23.05 8.31 14.92
CA GLU A 141 -24.18 9.22 15.10
C GLU A 141 -25.10 8.83 16.27
N ASP A 142 -25.11 7.54 16.63
CA ASP A 142 -25.87 6.99 17.77
C ASP A 142 -25.11 7.14 19.10
N GLY A 143 -23.92 7.77 19.09
CA GLY A 143 -23.06 7.91 20.26
C GLY A 143 -22.32 6.62 20.63
N GLN A 144 -22.31 5.61 19.77
CA GLN A 144 -21.61 4.35 20.01
C GLN A 144 -20.18 4.42 19.51
N GLN A 145 -19.28 3.83 20.28
CA GLN A 145 -17.88 3.70 19.89
C GLN A 145 -17.72 2.57 18.87
N ARG A 146 -17.03 2.89 17.78
CA ARG A 146 -16.73 1.97 16.67
C ARG A 146 -15.23 1.91 16.45
N THR A 147 -14.73 0.69 16.23
CA THR A 147 -13.34 0.45 15.80
C THR A 147 -13.32 0.25 14.29
N VAL A 148 -12.35 0.86 13.61
CA VAL A 148 -12.14 0.65 12.18
C VAL A 148 -11.52 -0.72 11.95
N THR A 149 -12.14 -1.52 11.09
CA THR A 149 -11.67 -2.84 10.67
C THR A 149 -11.06 -2.84 9.27
N SER A 150 -10.46 -3.96 8.85
CA SER A 150 -10.00 -4.10 7.46
C SER A 150 -11.13 -4.07 6.45
N ASP A 151 -12.32 -4.52 6.85
CA ASP A 151 -13.48 -4.62 5.98
C ASP A 151 -14.09 -3.24 5.75
N ASP A 152 -14.11 -2.38 6.77
CA ASP A 152 -14.54 -0.98 6.64
C ASP A 152 -13.63 -0.21 5.68
N VAL A 153 -12.32 -0.44 5.72
CA VAL A 153 -11.37 0.20 4.80
C VAL A 153 -11.56 -0.28 3.37
N ASN A 154 -11.80 -1.58 3.15
CA ASN A 154 -12.08 -2.08 1.80
C ASN A 154 -13.45 -1.58 1.29
N ALA A 155 -14.46 -1.51 2.15
CA ALA A 155 -15.76 -0.95 1.82
C ALA A 155 -15.66 0.53 1.43
N TYR A 156 -14.87 1.31 2.19
CA TYR A 156 -14.56 2.70 1.85
C TYR A 156 -13.91 2.80 0.45
N LEU A 157 -12.87 2.01 0.15
CA LEU A 157 -12.25 2.03 -1.18
C LEU A 157 -13.24 1.70 -2.30
N HIS A 158 -14.14 0.74 -2.05
CA HIS A 158 -15.18 0.37 -3.00
C HIS A 158 -16.20 1.50 -3.19
N GLU A 159 -16.64 2.17 -2.13
CA GLU A 159 -17.55 3.32 -2.21
C GLU A 159 -16.93 4.47 -3.03
N VAL A 160 -15.64 4.75 -2.83
CA VAL A 160 -14.94 5.84 -3.52
C VAL A 160 -14.72 5.55 -5.00
N THR A 161 -14.46 4.30 -5.36
CA THR A 161 -14.00 3.95 -6.72
C THR A 161 -15.02 3.19 -7.56
N GLY A 162 -16.01 2.56 -6.93
CA GLY A 162 -16.90 1.58 -7.56
C GLY A 162 -16.19 0.29 -8.00
N GLN A 163 -14.93 0.08 -7.58
CA GLN A 163 -14.09 -1.05 -7.98
C GLN A 163 -13.70 -1.89 -6.76
N ASP A 164 -13.39 -3.17 -6.99
CA ASP A 164 -13.04 -4.13 -5.92
C ASP A 164 -11.57 -3.99 -5.47
N PHE A 165 -11.13 -2.76 -5.21
CA PHE A 165 -9.81 -2.51 -4.64
C PHE A 165 -9.77 -2.80 -3.16
N THR A 166 -8.59 -3.18 -2.70
CA THR A 166 -8.33 -3.56 -1.31
C THR A 166 -7.09 -2.86 -0.79
N ALA A 167 -6.93 -2.85 0.52
CA ALA A 167 -5.71 -2.35 1.16
C ALA A 167 -4.41 -3.06 0.69
N LYS A 168 -4.52 -4.25 0.10
CA LYS A 168 -3.37 -4.97 -0.47
C LYS A 168 -2.86 -4.29 -1.75
N ASP A 169 -3.72 -3.64 -2.50
CA ASP A 169 -3.39 -3.07 -3.81
C ASP A 169 -2.41 -1.89 -3.68
N PHE A 170 -2.54 -1.07 -2.62
CA PHE A 170 -1.53 -0.08 -2.23
C PHE A 170 -0.12 -0.67 -2.15
N ARG A 171 0.02 -1.84 -1.50
CA ARG A 171 1.32 -2.50 -1.32
C ARG A 171 1.85 -3.08 -2.63
N THR A 172 0.98 -3.56 -3.51
CA THR A 172 1.41 -4.09 -4.82
C THR A 172 1.80 -2.96 -5.77
N TRP A 173 1.07 -1.85 -5.76
CA TRP A 173 1.44 -0.64 -6.48
C TRP A 173 2.78 -0.08 -5.97
N ALA A 174 2.93 0.14 -4.66
CA ALA A 174 4.16 0.64 -4.06
C ALA A 174 5.37 -0.27 -4.33
N GLY A 175 5.18 -1.59 -4.28
CA GLY A 175 6.23 -2.56 -4.62
C GLY A 175 6.67 -2.46 -6.09
N THR A 176 5.72 -2.29 -7.00
CA THR A 176 5.98 -2.12 -8.43
C THR A 176 6.71 -0.81 -8.72
N VAL A 177 6.24 0.29 -8.14
CA VAL A 177 6.88 1.61 -8.28
C VAL A 177 8.31 1.58 -7.73
N THR A 178 8.50 1.07 -6.51
CA THR A 178 9.84 0.97 -5.89
C THR A 178 10.81 0.13 -6.72
N ALA A 179 10.37 -1.01 -7.24
CA ALA A 179 11.20 -1.85 -8.10
C ALA A 179 11.55 -1.12 -9.41
N THR A 180 10.60 -0.40 -10.01
CA THR A 180 10.82 0.34 -11.26
C THR A 180 11.83 1.47 -11.04
N CYS A 181 11.67 2.28 -9.99
CA CYS A 181 12.62 3.33 -9.63
C CYS A 181 14.04 2.76 -9.43
N ALA A 182 14.18 1.66 -8.70
CA ALA A 182 15.49 1.03 -8.48
C ALA A 182 16.14 0.55 -9.79
N LEU A 183 15.35 0.07 -10.77
CA LEU A 183 15.86 -0.32 -12.08
C LEU A 183 16.27 0.89 -12.92
N LEU A 184 15.53 2.00 -12.84
CA LEU A 184 15.87 3.26 -13.49
C LEU A 184 17.18 3.83 -12.95
N ASP A 185 17.35 3.85 -11.63
CA ASP A 185 18.57 4.32 -10.98
C ASP A 185 19.81 3.50 -11.38
N LEU A 186 19.63 2.19 -11.55
CA LEU A 186 20.70 1.29 -12.03
C LEU A 186 20.99 1.45 -13.53
N GLY A 187 20.02 1.95 -14.30
CA GLY A 187 20.18 2.27 -15.71
C GLY A 187 20.42 1.06 -16.62
N ALA A 188 21.03 1.34 -17.78
CA ALA A 188 21.32 0.34 -18.81
C ALA A 188 22.41 -0.64 -18.36
N TYR A 189 22.43 -1.82 -18.98
CA TYR A 189 23.39 -2.88 -18.70
C TYR A 189 24.04 -3.36 -20.00
N GLU A 190 25.23 -3.94 -19.88
CA GLU A 190 25.98 -4.48 -21.02
C GLU A 190 25.82 -6.00 -21.14
N THR A 191 25.49 -6.67 -20.03
CA THR A 191 25.42 -8.14 -19.99
C THR A 191 24.14 -8.65 -19.35
N LYS A 192 23.67 -9.83 -19.79
CA LYS A 192 22.53 -10.52 -19.17
C LYS A 192 22.74 -10.83 -17.68
N THR A 193 24.00 -11.03 -17.27
CA THR A 193 24.34 -11.27 -15.86
C THR A 193 24.14 -10.01 -15.02
N GLN A 194 24.55 -8.85 -15.53
CA GLN A 194 24.31 -7.55 -14.89
C GLN A 194 22.80 -7.26 -14.81
N ALA A 195 22.06 -7.46 -15.92
CA ALA A 195 20.60 -7.28 -15.92
C ALA A 195 19.90 -8.09 -14.82
N LYS A 196 20.26 -9.37 -14.67
CA LYS A 196 19.71 -10.23 -13.61
C LYS A 196 20.08 -9.76 -12.21
N LYS A 197 21.31 -9.27 -12.00
CA LYS A 197 21.72 -8.70 -10.70
C LYS A 197 20.92 -7.44 -10.37
N ASN A 198 20.69 -6.58 -11.36
CA ASN A 198 19.91 -5.36 -11.20
C ASN A 198 18.45 -5.68 -10.82
N VAL A 199 17.84 -6.68 -11.47
CA VAL A 199 16.51 -7.19 -11.08
C VAL A 199 16.48 -7.70 -9.64
N VAL A 200 17.50 -8.45 -9.20
CA VAL A 200 17.57 -8.91 -7.81
C VAL A 200 17.61 -7.73 -6.85
N HIS A 201 18.45 -6.73 -7.12
CA HIS A 201 18.56 -5.52 -6.31
C HIS A 201 17.23 -4.75 -6.22
N ALA A 202 16.53 -4.59 -7.35
CA ALA A 202 15.23 -3.91 -7.39
C ALA A 202 14.17 -4.64 -6.56
N ILE A 203 14.14 -5.97 -6.63
CA ILE A 203 13.24 -6.81 -5.82
C ILE A 203 13.59 -6.70 -4.33
N GLU A 204 14.87 -6.65 -3.98
CA GLU A 204 15.34 -6.45 -2.60
C GLU A 204 14.93 -5.09 -2.06
N SER A 205 15.05 -4.03 -2.84
CA SER A 205 14.57 -2.69 -2.49
C SER A 205 13.06 -2.68 -2.20
N ALA A 206 12.25 -3.24 -3.10
CA ALA A 206 10.81 -3.37 -2.88
C ALA A 206 10.49 -4.27 -1.67
N ALA A 207 11.25 -5.34 -1.43
CA ALA A 207 11.06 -6.22 -0.28
C ALA A 207 11.36 -5.52 1.04
N GLN A 208 12.42 -4.69 1.08
CA GLN A 208 12.78 -3.86 2.22
C GLN A 208 11.69 -2.83 2.50
N HIS A 209 11.25 -2.07 1.49
CA HIS A 209 10.19 -1.09 1.62
C HIS A 209 8.89 -1.71 2.17
N LEU A 210 8.49 -2.88 1.66
CA LEU A 210 7.24 -3.53 2.05
C LEU A 210 7.34 -4.41 3.32
N GLY A 211 8.55 -4.63 3.87
CA GLY A 211 8.80 -5.57 4.96
C GLY A 211 8.50 -7.04 4.58
N ASN A 212 8.72 -7.43 3.33
CA ASN A 212 8.54 -8.79 2.79
C ASN A 212 9.88 -9.52 2.63
N THR A 213 9.87 -10.78 2.22
CA THR A 213 11.08 -11.43 1.66
C THR A 213 11.17 -11.15 0.16
N PRO A 214 12.36 -11.15 -0.45
CA PRO A 214 12.52 -10.97 -1.89
C PRO A 214 11.67 -11.93 -2.73
N ALA A 215 11.61 -13.20 -2.33
CA ALA A 215 10.81 -14.21 -3.03
C ALA A 215 9.30 -13.90 -3.02
N ILE A 216 8.77 -13.43 -1.89
CA ILE A 216 7.36 -13.02 -1.78
C ILE A 216 7.11 -11.72 -2.55
N CYS A 217 8.05 -10.78 -2.49
CA CYS A 217 7.96 -9.51 -3.20
C CYS A 217 7.87 -9.73 -4.71
N ARG A 218 8.83 -10.47 -5.28
CA ARG A 218 8.86 -10.84 -6.71
C ARG A 218 7.58 -11.52 -7.16
N LYS A 219 7.06 -12.46 -6.36
CA LYS A 219 5.90 -13.26 -6.75
C LYS A 219 4.58 -12.49 -6.64
N SER A 220 4.46 -11.54 -5.72
CA SER A 220 3.16 -11.03 -5.29
C SER A 220 3.01 -9.51 -5.34
N TYR A 221 4.10 -8.75 -5.35
CA TYR A 221 4.09 -7.29 -5.16
C TYR A 221 4.80 -6.49 -6.25
N VAL A 222 5.57 -7.14 -7.13
CA VAL A 222 6.20 -6.48 -8.28
C VAL A 222 5.49 -6.96 -9.55
N HIS A 223 5.10 -6.03 -10.41
CA HIS A 223 4.55 -6.34 -11.72
C HIS A 223 5.61 -7.03 -12.60
N PRO A 224 5.35 -8.21 -13.19
CA PRO A 224 6.36 -8.95 -13.95
C PRO A 224 6.80 -8.21 -15.21
N GLU A 225 5.90 -7.45 -15.86
CA GLU A 225 6.25 -6.68 -17.06
C GLU A 225 7.41 -5.71 -16.82
N VAL A 226 7.51 -5.11 -15.62
CA VAL A 226 8.66 -4.27 -15.24
C VAL A 226 9.96 -5.08 -15.26
N ILE A 227 9.92 -6.33 -14.79
CA ILE A 227 11.09 -7.22 -14.75
C ILE A 227 11.45 -7.67 -16.16
N ASP A 228 10.46 -8.12 -16.93
CA ASP A 228 10.66 -8.72 -18.24
C ASP A 228 11.13 -7.66 -19.25
N SER A 229 10.47 -6.49 -19.27
CA SER A 229 10.87 -5.33 -20.08
C SER A 229 12.22 -4.73 -19.67
N TYR A 230 12.63 -4.85 -18.40
CA TYR A 230 14.00 -4.47 -18.04
C TYR A 230 15.01 -5.46 -18.59
N LEU A 231 14.73 -6.77 -18.56
CA LEU A 231 15.66 -7.81 -19.04
C LEU A 231 15.84 -7.82 -20.57
N ASP A 232 14.87 -7.32 -21.33
CA ASP A 232 14.98 -7.14 -22.77
C ASP A 232 15.41 -5.72 -23.20
N GLY A 233 15.48 -4.78 -22.25
CA GLY A 233 15.95 -3.40 -22.44
C GLY A 233 14.87 -2.41 -22.87
N SER A 234 13.63 -2.85 -23.09
CA SER A 234 12.52 -2.00 -23.53
C SER A 234 12.03 -1.04 -22.45
N LEU A 235 12.14 -1.38 -21.16
CA LEU A 235 11.69 -0.53 -20.04
C LEU A 235 12.34 0.86 -20.09
N LEU A 236 13.68 0.89 -20.20
CA LEU A 236 14.44 2.14 -20.19
C LEU A 236 14.17 2.97 -21.46
N HIS A 237 13.86 2.31 -22.57
CA HIS A 237 13.54 2.97 -23.83
C HIS A 237 12.14 3.59 -23.80
N ALA A 238 11.15 2.86 -23.28
CA ALA A 238 9.79 3.32 -23.13
C ALA A 238 9.73 4.56 -22.21
N LEU A 239 10.41 4.50 -21.06
CA LEU A 239 10.39 5.58 -20.08
C LEU A 239 11.22 6.82 -20.50
N LYS A 240 12.23 6.67 -21.37
CA LYS A 240 12.95 7.81 -21.97
C LYS A 240 12.18 8.53 -23.07
N LYS A 241 11.22 7.86 -23.70
CA LYS A 241 10.40 8.42 -24.80
C LYS A 241 9.16 9.16 -24.32
N GLN A 242 8.85 9.05 -23.04
CA GLN A 242 7.72 9.75 -22.46
C GLN A 242 8.00 11.26 -22.46
N ASP A 243 7.16 12.01 -23.16
CA ASP A 243 7.25 13.45 -23.31
C ASP A 243 6.82 14.13 -22.00
N GLU A 244 7.71 14.89 -21.37
CA GLU A 244 7.48 15.55 -20.07
C GLU A 244 6.23 16.45 -20.08
N GLY A 245 5.86 16.99 -21.25
CA GLY A 245 4.72 17.91 -21.40
C GLY A 245 3.33 17.27 -21.43
N ALA A 246 3.17 16.04 -21.94
CA ALA A 246 1.86 15.37 -22.00
C ALA A 246 1.49 14.65 -20.70
N ILE A 247 2.50 14.36 -19.86
CA ILE A 247 2.40 13.69 -18.57
C ILE A 247 1.84 14.61 -17.46
N LEU A 248 2.12 15.91 -17.55
CA LEU A 248 1.79 16.89 -16.52
C LEU A 248 0.30 17.24 -16.45
N ASP A 249 -0.41 17.23 -17.58
CA ASP A 249 -1.83 17.63 -17.64
C ASP A 249 -2.81 16.46 -17.42
N ALA A 250 -2.35 15.21 -17.54
CA ALA A 250 -3.25 14.04 -17.55
C ALA A 250 -3.54 13.43 -16.16
N LEU A 251 -2.76 13.74 -15.11
CA LEU A 251 -2.77 12.94 -13.87
C LEU A 251 -2.49 13.76 -12.59
N GLU A 252 -3.16 14.90 -12.40
CA GLU A 252 -3.18 15.60 -11.10
C GLU A 252 -3.48 14.59 -9.97
N GLY A 253 -2.59 14.49 -8.98
CA GLY A 253 -2.76 13.58 -7.83
C GLY A 253 -1.88 12.31 -7.83
N LEU A 254 -1.13 12.03 -8.90
CA LEU A 254 -0.05 11.03 -8.90
C LEU A 254 1.33 11.65 -8.65
N ARG A 255 2.23 10.87 -8.05
CA ARG A 255 3.66 11.22 -7.93
C ARG A 255 4.36 11.03 -9.29
N PRO A 256 5.46 11.74 -9.60
CA PRO A 256 6.16 11.60 -10.87
C PRO A 256 6.51 10.15 -11.22
N GLU A 257 7.00 9.39 -10.25
CA GLU A 257 7.38 7.99 -10.44
C GLU A 257 6.16 7.09 -10.71
N GLU A 258 5.01 7.41 -10.14
CA GLU A 258 3.76 6.70 -10.39
C GLU A 258 3.25 6.96 -11.81
N ILE A 259 3.40 8.19 -12.32
CA ILE A 259 3.01 8.51 -13.68
C ILE A 259 3.88 7.75 -14.67
N SER A 260 5.20 7.75 -14.48
CA SER A 260 6.12 6.99 -15.34
C SER A 260 5.76 5.50 -15.37
N VAL A 261 5.53 4.90 -14.20
CA VAL A 261 5.15 3.49 -14.09
C VAL A 261 3.80 3.24 -14.76
N LEU A 262 2.81 4.09 -14.53
CA LEU A 262 1.48 3.94 -15.11
C LEU A 262 1.53 4.02 -16.64
N ALA A 263 2.18 5.04 -17.18
CA ALA A 263 2.34 5.23 -18.61
C ALA A 263 3.23 4.17 -19.28
N PHE A 264 4.05 3.44 -18.52
CA PHE A 264 4.75 2.26 -19.03
C PHE A 264 3.85 1.02 -19.07
N LEU A 265 3.02 0.82 -18.03
CA LEU A 265 2.14 -0.34 -17.93
C LEU A 265 0.85 -0.21 -18.74
N GLU A 266 0.52 1.00 -19.18
CA GLU A 266 -0.58 1.31 -20.11
C GLU A 266 -0.01 1.74 -21.48
N PRO A 267 0.38 0.78 -22.34
CA PRO A 267 0.93 1.07 -23.67
C PRO A 267 -0.11 1.58 -24.68
#